data_AF-A0A8S1EQR6-F1
#
_entry.id   AF-A0A8S1EQR6-F1
#
_cell.length_a   1.000
_cell.length_b   1.000
_cell.length_c   1.000
_cell.angle_alpha   90.00
_cell.angle_beta   90.00
_cell.angle_gamma   90.00
#
_symmetry.space_group_name_H-M   'P 1'
#
loop_
_entity.id
_entity.type
_entity.pdbx_description
1 polymer ?
#
loop_
_entity_poly.entity_id
_entity_poly.type
_entity_poly.pdbx_seq_one_letter_code
_entity_poly.pdbx_strand_id
1 'polypeptide(L)' 'MGTYEIVGRGRGLFEMNVFIRFIHDCDDSLIPCQRSLTLRVPSTYITRKSYVEKYFEAGNMNMAFRYPDEQRLCRQI' A
#
# COMPACT_ATOMS: atom_id res chain seq x y z
N MET A 1 6.14 -15.35 4.49
CA MET A 1 6.44 -14.07 5.17
C MET A 1 7.30 -13.26 4.23
N GLY A 2 6.99 -11.98 4.00
CA GLY A 2 7.72 -11.14 3.06
C GLY A 2 8.02 -9.78 3.69
N THR A 3 9.24 -9.28 3.47
CA THR A 3 9.67 -7.94 3.89
C THR A 3 9.74 -7.05 2.65
N TYR A 4 9.20 -5.84 2.74
CA TYR A 4 9.19 -4.89 1.65
C TYR A 4 9.73 -3.54 2.11
N GLU A 5 10.52 -2.90 1.25
CA GLU A 5 10.87 -1.50 1.33
C GLU A 5 10.48 -0.86 0.00
N ILE A 6 9.70 0.22 0.05
CA ILE A 6 9.14 0.88 -1.13
C ILE A 6 9.47 2.36 -1.08
N VAL A 7 10.11 2.86 -2.14
CA VAL A 7 10.39 4.28 -2.33
C VAL A 7 9.73 4.73 -3.63
N GLY A 8 8.93 5.79 -3.54
CA GLY A 8 8.22 6.37 -4.67
C GLY A 8 8.56 7.84 -4.86
N ARG A 9 8.50 8.31 -6.10
CA ARG A 9 8.67 9.73 -6.44
C ARG A 9 7.55 10.17 -7.37
N GLY A 10 7.01 11.36 -7.11
CA GLY A 10 6.01 11.99 -7.96
C GLY A 10 6.35 13.47 -8.19
N ARG A 11 5.61 14.11 -9.10
CA ARG A 11 5.65 15.56 -9.30
C ARG A 11 4.23 16.09 -9.13
N GLY A 12 4.07 17.00 -8.18
CA GLY A 12 2.80 17.70 -7.93
C GLY A 12 3.07 19.16 -7.57
N LEU A 13 2.20 20.05 -8.04
CA LEU A 13 2.23 21.46 -7.64
C LEU A 13 1.86 21.58 -6.15
N PHE A 14 0.80 20.91 -5.76
CA PHE A 14 0.30 20.83 -4.38
C PHE A 14 0.77 19.57 -3.65
N GLU A 15 0.40 19.47 -2.37
CA GLU A 15 0.63 18.29 -1.55
C GLU A 15 -0.03 17.05 -2.17
N MET A 16 0.72 15.95 -2.21
CA MET A 16 0.27 14.72 -2.86
C MET A 16 -0.44 13.80 -1.87
N ASN A 17 -1.60 13.29 -2.26
CA ASN A 17 -2.25 12.18 -1.55
C ASN A 17 -1.61 10.86 -1.99
N VAL A 18 -0.75 10.30 -1.16
CA VAL A 18 -0.03 9.05 -1.46
C VAL A 18 -0.66 7.89 -0.72
N PHE A 19 -0.85 6.78 -1.45
CA PHE A 19 -1.43 5.54 -0.94
C PHE A 19 -0.52 4.37 -1.29
N ILE A 20 -0.39 3.42 -0.35
CA ILE A 20 0.23 2.12 -0.57
C ILE A 20 -0.90 1.10 -0.65
N ARG A 21 -0.97 0.37 -1.77
CA ARG A 21 -1.96 -0.70 -1.96
C ARG A 21 -1.24 -2.04 -1.94
N PHE A 22 -1.61 -2.88 -0.98
CA PHE A 22 -1.23 -4.29 -0.93
C PHE A 22 -2.27 -5.09 -1.69
N ILE A 23 -1.84 -5.91 -2.63
CA ILE A 23 -2.70 -6.83 -3.39
C ILE A 23 -2.22 -8.25 -3.09
N HIS A 24 -3.10 -9.14 -2.64
CA HIS A 24 -2.72 -10.49 -2.22
C HIS A 24 -3.84 -11.52 -2.39
N ASP A 25 -3.43 -12.79 -2.37
CA ASP A 25 -4.32 -13.96 -2.42
C ASP A 25 -4.19 -14.82 -1.14
N CYS A 26 -3.64 -14.25 -0.07
CA CYS A 26 -3.51 -14.93 1.23
C CYS A 26 -4.89 -15.41 1.72
N ASP A 27 -5.01 -16.71 1.94
CA ASP A 27 -6.26 -17.42 2.29
C ASP A 27 -7.42 -17.18 1.30
N ASP A 28 -7.11 -16.88 0.03
CA ASP A 28 -8.12 -16.47 -0.96
C ASP A 28 -7.80 -16.92 -2.40
N SER A 29 -6.91 -17.91 -2.56
CA SER A 29 -6.36 -18.30 -3.88
C SER A 29 -7.37 -18.95 -4.84
N LEU A 30 -8.55 -19.35 -4.36
CA LEU A 30 -9.59 -20.01 -5.16
C LEU A 30 -10.67 -19.05 -5.66
N ILE A 31 -10.81 -17.87 -5.03
CA ILE A 31 -11.88 -16.94 -5.38
C ILE A 31 -11.36 -15.94 -6.42
N PRO A 32 -12.07 -15.69 -7.52
CA PRO A 32 -11.62 -14.72 -8.51
C PRO A 32 -11.50 -13.31 -7.91
N CYS A 33 -10.53 -12.55 -8.44
CA CYS A 33 -10.12 -11.23 -7.97
C CYS A 33 -9.38 -11.23 -6.64
N GLN A 34 -8.29 -10.46 -6.60
CA GLN A 34 -7.37 -10.46 -5.47
C GLN A 34 -7.86 -9.52 -4.38
N ARG A 35 -7.54 -9.81 -3.12
CA ARG A 35 -7.82 -8.90 -1.99
C ARG A 35 -6.89 -7.70 -2.08
N SER A 36 -7.40 -6.52 -1.71
CA SER A 36 -6.60 -5.31 -1.69
C SER A 36 -6.82 -4.47 -0.43
N LEU A 37 -5.73 -4.20 0.29
CA LEU A 37 -5.66 -3.32 1.43
C LEU A 37 -4.95 -2.02 1.01
N THR A 38 -5.59 -0.87 1.25
CA THR A 38 -5.01 0.43 0.90
C THR A 38 -4.73 1.23 2.16
N LEU A 39 -3.47 1.62 2.36
CA LEU A 39 -3.04 2.50 3.44
C LEU A 39 -2.71 3.88 2.90
N ARG A 40 -3.20 4.92 3.55
CA ARG A 40 -2.78 6.30 3.27
C ARG A 40 -1.48 6.60 3.98
N VAL A 41 -0.49 7.09 3.24
CA VAL A 41 0.77 7.57 3.83
C VAL A 41 0.53 8.98 4.37
N PRO A 42 0.77 9.23 5.67
CA PRO A 42 0.64 10.58 6.21
C PRO A 42 1.62 11.53 5.52
N SER A 43 1.20 12.76 5.27
CA SER A 43 2.00 13.69 4.47
C SER A 43 3.31 14.13 5.13
N THR A 44 3.44 13.94 6.43
CA THR A 44 4.69 14.14 7.17
C THR A 44 5.82 13.19 6.74
N TYR A 45 5.51 12.10 6.02
CA TYR A 45 6.49 11.18 5.43
C TYR A 45 6.78 11.49 3.95
N ILE A 46 6.11 12.50 3.38
CA ILE A 46 6.27 12.90 1.98
C ILE A 46 7.16 14.14 1.93
N THR A 47 8.26 14.05 1.19
CA THR A 47 9.22 15.16 1.06
C THR A 47 9.34 15.66 -0.38
N ARG A 48 9.62 16.96 -0.54
CA ARG A 48 9.94 17.57 -1.84
C ARG A 48 11.40 17.37 -2.24
N LYS A 49 12.24 16.83 -1.35
CA LYS A 49 13.65 16.56 -1.61
C LYS A 49 13.82 15.38 -2.58
N SER A 50 15.03 15.22 -3.09
CA SER A 50 15.40 14.13 -4.00
C SER A 50 15.67 12.79 -3.28
N TYR A 51 15.64 12.77 -1.95
CA TYR A 51 15.94 11.61 -1.10
C TYR A 51 14.89 11.44 -0.01
N VAL A 52 14.77 10.22 0.53
CA VAL A 52 13.84 9.89 1.62
C VAL A 52 14.36 10.45 2.94
N GLU A 53 13.54 11.24 3.64
CA GLU A 53 13.91 11.79 4.95
C GLU A 53 13.50 10.88 6.11
N LYS A 54 12.33 10.24 5.99
CA LYS A 54 11.79 9.37 7.03
C LYS A 54 11.00 8.24 6.39
N TYR A 55 11.28 7.02 6.80
CA TYR A 55 10.49 5.85 6.40
C TYR A 55 9.18 5.79 7.19
N PHE A 56 8.10 5.47 6.50
CA PHE A 56 6.83 5.13 7.12
C PHE A 56 6.80 3.64 7.44
N GLU A 57 7.00 3.30 8.71
CA GLU A 57 6.99 1.92 9.18
C GLU A 57 5.55 1.42 9.37
N ALA A 58 5.06 0.64 8.40
CA ALA A 58 3.72 0.03 8.45
C ALA A 58 3.63 -1.18 9.41
N GLY A 59 4.74 -1.59 10.02
CA GLY A 59 4.81 -2.73 10.93
C GLY A 59 4.60 -4.08 10.24
N ASN A 60 4.24 -5.08 11.05
CA ASN A 60 3.92 -6.44 10.58
C ASN A 60 2.41 -6.61 10.47
N MET A 61 1.93 -7.00 9.30
CA MET A 61 0.51 -7.21 9.02
C MET A 61 0.24 -8.68 8.66
N ASN A 62 -0.82 -9.24 9.24
CA ASN A 62 -1.28 -10.58 8.88
C ASN A 62 -2.33 -10.49 7.77
N MET A 63 -1.93 -10.81 6.55
CA MET A 63 -2.78 -10.70 5.36
C MET A 63 -3.89 -11.77 5.28
N ALA A 64 -3.91 -12.77 6.16
CA ALA A 64 -5.05 -13.68 6.27
C ALA A 64 -6.24 -13.00 6.96
N PHE A 65 -5.98 -12.07 7.88
CA PHE A 65 -7.02 -11.31 8.60
C PHE A 65 -7.85 -10.46 7.63
N ARG A 66 -9.17 -10.39 7.86
CA ARG A 66 -10.09 -9.55 7.07
C ARG A 66 -10.14 -8.15 7.66
N TYR A 67 -9.40 -7.22 7.04
CA TYR A 67 -9.42 -5.81 7.43
C TYR A 67 -10.76 -5.15 7.04
N PRO A 68 -11.34 -4.26 7.88
CA PRO A 68 -12.66 -3.66 7.62
C PRO A 68 -12.79 -2.93 6.28
N ASP A 69 -11.74 -2.22 5.86
CA ASP A 69 -11.72 -1.42 4.62
C ASP A 69 -11.09 -2.17 3.42
N GLU A 70 -10.99 -3.49 3.51
CA GLU A 70 -10.41 -4.30 2.45
C GLU A 70 -11.37 -4.46 1.26
N GLN A 71 -10.85 -4.20 0.07
CA GLN A 71 -11.58 -4.33 -1.19
C GLN A 71 -11.11 -5.55 -1.97
N ARG A 72 -11.78 -5.83 -3.09
CA ARG A 72 -11.29 -6.78 -4.10
C ARG A 72 -10.95 -6.05 -5.38
N LEU A 73 -9.78 -6.34 -5.95
CA LEU A 73 -9.34 -5.84 -7.23
C LEU A 73 -9.40 -6.97 -8.26
N CYS A 74 -10.39 -6.88 -9.15
CA CYS A 74 -10.41 -7.68 -10.36
C CYS A 74 -9.51 -6.99 -11.38
N ARG A 75 -8.33 -7.55 -11.67
CA ARG A 75 -7.63 -7.14 -12.89
C ARG A 75 -8.50 -7.61 -14.05
N GLN A 76 -9.18 -6.69 -14.74
CA GLN A 76 -9.73 -6.97 -16.07
C GLN A 76 -8.53 -7.28 -16.96
N ILE A 77 -8.37 -8.57 -17.26
CA ILE A 77 -7.49 -9.05 -18.33
C ILE A 77 -8.23 -8.80 -19.65
#